data_AF-A0A7S1JLA4-F1
#
_entry.id   AF-A0A7S1JLA4-F1
#
_cell.length_a   1.000
_cell.length_b   1.000
_cell.length_c   1.000
_cell.angle_alpha   90.00
_cell.angle_beta   90.00
_cell.angle_gamma   90.00
#
_symmetry.space_group_name_H-M   'P 1'
#
loop_
_entity.id
_entity.type
_entity.pdbx_description
1 polymer ?
#
loop_
_entity_poly.entity_id
_entity_poly.type
_entity_poly.pdbx_seq_one_letter_code
_entity_poly.pdbx_strand_id
1 'polypeptide(L)'
;MAKEGAAEQPTSSRQPPSSTAAADGGPLYGQAEKDYHHLFNFTNNKAGMDKVDREKANQTIYEMSKNSSYFKNEQRKDDNRKEDIDRMKAHLEAYRNSQPEMRLKAEQSVRGVLQRLEKERESKRGSWWCHVDMDMFYCAVEIRDDPSLKDKPVAVGGPGMICTANYVARRYGVRA
;
A
#
# COMPACT_ATOMS: atom_id res chain seq x y z
N MET A 1 -45.12 35.01 22.64
CA MET A 1 -44.35 35.54 21.50
C MET A 1 -42.88 35.54 21.85
N ALA A 2 -42.17 34.48 21.48
CA ALA A 2 -40.72 34.42 21.46
C ALA A 2 -40.34 33.46 20.33
N LYS A 3 -39.51 33.95 19.41
CA LYS A 3 -39.23 33.36 18.11
C LYS A 3 -38.29 32.15 18.24
N GLU A 4 -38.64 31.07 17.55
CA GLU A 4 -37.79 29.90 17.32
C GLU A 4 -36.63 30.27 16.39
N GLY A 5 -35.40 29.98 16.81
CA GLY A 5 -34.20 30.03 15.97
C GLY A 5 -33.93 28.65 15.39
N ALA A 6 -34.13 28.49 14.09
CA ALA A 6 -33.72 27.31 13.33
C ALA A 6 -32.20 27.36 13.09
N ALA A 7 -31.47 26.36 13.58
CA ALA A 7 -30.06 26.16 13.25
C ALA A 7 -29.94 25.25 12.02
N GLU A 8 -29.61 25.85 10.88
CA GLU A 8 -29.20 25.14 9.66
C GLU A 8 -27.85 24.44 9.88
N GLN A 9 -27.80 23.13 9.63
CA GLN A 9 -26.54 22.39 9.52
C GLN A 9 -26.05 22.41 8.06
N PRO A 10 -24.77 22.71 7.78
CA PRO A 10 -24.24 22.70 6.43
C PRO A 10 -24.00 21.26 5.94
N THR A 11 -24.70 20.88 4.88
CA THR A 11 -24.50 19.62 4.14
C THR A 11 -23.21 19.70 3.32
N SER A 12 -22.13 19.09 3.81
CA SER A 12 -20.88 18.94 3.06
C SER A 12 -20.94 17.71 2.15
N SER A 13 -21.39 17.89 0.90
CA SER A 13 -21.25 16.89 -0.17
C SER A 13 -19.80 16.83 -0.65
N ARG A 14 -19.05 15.80 -0.23
CA ARG A 14 -17.68 15.57 -0.68
C ARG A 14 -17.69 14.95 -2.08
N GLN A 15 -17.56 15.78 -3.12
CA GLN A 15 -17.24 15.29 -4.47
C GLN A 15 -15.78 14.80 -4.52
N PRO A 16 -15.46 13.73 -5.26
CA PRO A 16 -14.09 13.30 -5.48
C PRO A 16 -13.36 14.31 -6.38
N PRO A 17 -12.06 14.58 -6.15
CA PRO A 17 -11.33 15.58 -6.91
C PRO A 17 -11.19 15.17 -8.38
N SER A 18 -11.59 16.07 -9.27
CA SER A 18 -11.33 15.99 -10.72
C SER A 18 -9.84 16.18 -10.99
N SER A 19 -9.18 15.15 -11.53
CA SER A 19 -7.80 15.24 -12.01
C SER A 19 -7.77 15.92 -13.38
N THR A 20 -7.68 17.25 -13.40
CA THR A 20 -7.22 17.97 -14.60
C THR A 20 -5.69 17.88 -14.64
N ALA A 21 -5.20 17.15 -15.64
CA ALA A 21 -3.79 17.04 -15.98
C ALA A 21 -3.23 18.39 -16.41
N ALA A 22 -2.15 18.84 -15.75
CA ALA A 22 -1.23 19.81 -16.33
C ALA A 22 -0.12 19.01 -17.02
N ALA A 23 -0.05 19.17 -18.33
CA ALA A 23 1.04 18.70 -19.17
C ALA A 23 2.30 19.52 -18.87
N ASP A 24 3.42 18.85 -18.58
CA ASP A 24 4.70 19.09 -19.28
C ASP A 24 5.77 18.12 -18.76
N GLY A 25 6.41 17.43 -19.70
CA GLY A 25 7.41 16.40 -19.44
C GLY A 25 7.10 15.09 -20.17
N GLY A 26 7.05 15.13 -21.50
CA GLY A 26 6.89 13.92 -22.30
C GLY A 26 8.04 12.93 -22.07
N PRO A 27 7.79 11.61 -22.12
CA PRO A 27 8.83 10.61 -21.92
C PRO A 27 9.80 10.62 -23.11
N LEU A 28 11.06 10.89 -22.82
CA LEU A 28 12.15 10.57 -23.73
C LEU A 28 12.35 9.04 -23.71
N TYR A 29 12.32 8.46 -24.92
CA TYR A 29 12.70 7.08 -25.30
C TYR A 29 11.58 6.03 -25.42
N GLY A 30 11.09 5.86 -26.65
CA GLY A 30 11.41 4.70 -27.51
C GLY A 30 11.02 3.29 -27.04
N GLN A 31 9.94 2.76 -27.62
CA GLN A 31 9.30 1.46 -27.42
C GLN A 31 8.43 1.40 -26.16
N ALA A 32 7.17 0.94 -26.32
CA ALA A 32 6.27 0.69 -25.22
C ALA A 32 6.79 -0.49 -24.39
N GLU A 33 7.82 -0.26 -23.57
CA GLU A 33 8.27 -1.21 -22.56
C GLU A 33 7.10 -1.44 -21.61
N LYS A 34 6.71 -2.72 -21.46
CA LYS A 34 5.70 -3.13 -20.49
C LYS A 34 6.14 -2.62 -19.12
N ASP A 35 5.26 -1.89 -18.43
CA ASP A 35 5.48 -1.47 -17.06
C ASP A 35 5.57 -2.71 -16.16
N TYR A 36 6.75 -2.94 -15.59
CA TYR A 36 7.02 -4.02 -14.62
C TYR A 36 7.29 -3.48 -13.21
N HIS A 37 7.04 -2.20 -12.96
CA HIS A 37 7.33 -1.59 -11.67
C HIS A 37 6.48 -2.22 -10.55
N HIS A 38 5.31 -2.78 -10.86
CA HIS A 38 4.47 -3.49 -9.89
C HIS A 38 5.03 -4.85 -9.45
N LEU A 39 5.94 -5.46 -10.22
CA LEU A 39 6.62 -6.70 -9.82
C LEU A 39 7.55 -6.47 -8.62
N PHE A 40 8.08 -5.25 -8.51
CA PHE A 40 8.94 -4.84 -7.41
C PHE A 40 8.14 -3.90 -6.52
N ASN A 41 7.43 -4.49 -5.55
CA ASN A 41 6.54 -3.72 -4.69
C ASN A 41 7.31 -2.75 -3.76
N PHE A 42 7.55 -1.53 -4.25
CA PHE A 42 8.01 -0.39 -3.44
C PHE A 42 6.90 0.19 -2.57
N THR A 43 5.63 -0.14 -2.84
CA THR A 43 4.46 0.38 -2.14
C THR A 43 4.28 -0.33 -0.80
N ASN A 44 5.17 -0.03 0.13
CA ASN A 44 4.76 0.15 1.52
C ASN A 44 5.25 1.52 1.95
N ASN A 45 4.34 2.35 2.46
CA ASN A 45 4.67 3.61 3.11
C ASN A 45 5.47 3.31 4.39
N LYS A 46 6.75 2.99 4.26
CA LYS A 46 7.65 2.76 5.39
C LYS A 46 8.13 4.13 5.87
N ALA A 47 8.12 4.34 7.19
CA ALA A 47 8.53 5.60 7.78
C ALA A 47 9.93 6.02 7.29
N GLY A 48 10.05 7.27 6.84
CA GLY A 48 11.29 7.86 6.33
C GLY A 48 11.53 7.71 4.82
N MET A 49 10.53 7.28 4.04
CA MET A 49 10.63 7.13 2.57
C MET A 49 9.87 8.22 1.78
N ASP A 50 9.36 9.26 2.43
CA ASP A 50 8.43 10.22 1.82
C ASP A 50 9.03 11.05 0.68
N LYS A 51 10.37 11.16 0.62
CA LYS A 51 11.11 11.96 -0.36
C LYS A 51 11.88 11.14 -1.41
N VAL A 52 11.63 9.83 -1.46
CA VAL A 52 12.33 8.94 -2.40
C VAL A 52 11.79 9.17 -3.82
N ASP A 53 12.68 9.38 -4.78
CA ASP A 53 12.37 9.31 -6.21
C ASP A 53 12.07 7.85 -6.59
N ARG A 54 10.77 7.53 -6.63
CA ARG A 54 10.27 6.17 -6.85
C ARG A 54 10.58 5.68 -8.25
N GLU A 55 10.49 6.54 -9.25
CA GLU A 55 10.68 6.17 -10.64
C GLU A 55 12.13 5.77 -10.89
N LYS A 56 13.08 6.60 -10.43
CA LYS A 56 14.50 6.27 -10.51
C LYS A 56 14.86 4.98 -9.74
N ALA A 57 14.30 4.81 -8.54
CA ALA A 57 14.53 3.60 -7.75
C ALA A 57 14.00 2.35 -8.46
N ASN A 58 12.76 2.41 -8.97
CA ASN A 58 12.14 1.32 -9.72
C ASN A 58 12.93 0.98 -10.98
N GLN A 59 13.37 1.99 -11.75
CA GLN A 59 14.17 1.77 -12.95
C GLN A 59 15.49 1.08 -12.63
N THR A 60 16.16 1.51 -11.57
CA THR A 60 17.42 0.89 -11.12
C THR A 60 17.21 -0.58 -10.76
N ILE A 61 16.15 -0.91 -10.02
CA ILE A 61 15.84 -2.30 -9.66
C ILE A 61 15.50 -3.13 -10.88
N TYR A 62 14.68 -2.60 -11.79
CA TYR A 62 14.32 -3.28 -13.03
C TYR A 62 15.57 -3.61 -13.86
N GLU A 63 16.42 -2.62 -14.11
CA GLU A 63 17.65 -2.81 -14.89
C GLU A 63 18.58 -3.85 -14.27
N MET A 64 18.75 -3.84 -12.95
CA MET A 64 19.58 -4.81 -12.24
C MET A 64 18.96 -6.23 -12.21
N SER A 65 17.64 -6.35 -12.33
CA SER A 65 16.93 -7.60 -12.06
C SER A 65 16.34 -8.29 -13.29
N LYS A 66 16.12 -7.58 -14.41
CA LYS A 66 15.33 -8.02 -15.58
C LYS A 66 15.77 -9.35 -16.21
N ASN A 67 17.05 -9.71 -16.09
CA ASN A 67 17.60 -10.94 -16.67
C ASN A 67 17.67 -12.12 -15.66
N SER A 68 17.29 -11.90 -14.40
CA SER A 68 17.38 -12.91 -13.35
C SER A 68 16.30 -13.99 -13.48
N SER A 69 16.58 -15.19 -12.94
CA SER A 69 15.57 -16.26 -12.80
C SER A 69 14.42 -15.83 -11.88
N TYR A 70 14.71 -15.04 -10.85
CA TYR A 70 13.72 -14.46 -9.94
C TYR A 70 12.73 -13.58 -10.70
N PHE A 71 13.21 -12.67 -11.55
CA PHE A 71 12.35 -11.78 -12.33
C PHE A 71 11.42 -12.53 -13.26
N LYS A 72 11.94 -13.53 -14.00
CA LYS A 72 11.11 -14.38 -14.87
C LYS A 72 10.03 -15.14 -14.09
N ASN A 73 10.34 -15.55 -12.86
CA ASN A 73 9.37 -16.21 -11.99
C ASN A 73 8.30 -15.24 -11.46
N GLU A 74 8.67 -14.01 -11.08
CA GLU A 74 7.71 -12.98 -10.67
C GLU A 74 6.80 -12.56 -11.82
N GLN A 75 7.32 -12.44 -13.05
CA GLN A 75 6.51 -12.20 -14.24
C GLN A 75 5.46 -13.30 -14.45
N ARG A 76 5.87 -14.58 -14.35
CA ARG A 76 4.92 -15.71 -14.47
C ARG A 76 3.83 -15.67 -13.40
N LYS A 77 4.18 -15.35 -12.15
CA LYS A 77 3.20 -15.22 -11.06
C LYS A 77 2.23 -14.07 -11.30
N ASP A 78 2.73 -12.97 -11.86
CA ASP A 78 1.90 -11.81 -12.18
C ASP A 78 0.92 -12.10 -13.32
N ASP A 79 1.36 -12.78 -14.37
CA ASP A 79 0.49 -13.26 -15.45
C ASP A 79 -0.62 -14.16 -14.89
N ASN A 80 -0.27 -15.13 -14.04
CA ASN A 80 -1.27 -16.00 -13.37
C ASN A 80 -2.24 -15.20 -12.49
N ARG A 81 -1.73 -14.22 -11.73
CA ARG A 81 -2.58 -13.36 -10.88
C ARG A 81 -3.53 -12.52 -11.71
N LYS A 82 -3.09 -12.05 -12.87
CA LYS A 82 -3.93 -11.29 -13.80
C LYS A 82 -5.07 -12.15 -14.33
N GLU A 83 -4.79 -13.39 -14.74
CA GLU A 83 -5.82 -14.35 -15.13
C GLU A 83 -6.83 -14.59 -14.00
N ASP A 84 -6.36 -14.73 -12.76
CA ASP A 84 -7.22 -14.89 -11.58
C ASP A 84 -8.12 -13.66 -11.36
N ILE A 85 -7.56 -12.45 -11.46
CA ILE A 85 -8.30 -11.19 -11.34
C ILE A 85 -9.37 -11.09 -12.41
N ASP A 86 -9.02 -11.40 -13.66
CA ASP A 86 -9.95 -11.31 -14.79
C ASP A 86 -11.09 -12.33 -14.64
N ARG A 87 -10.78 -13.54 -14.17
CA ARG A 87 -11.80 -14.55 -13.82
C ARG A 87 -12.70 -14.07 -12.69
N MET A 88 -12.15 -13.46 -11.64
CA MET A 88 -12.94 -12.91 -10.53
C MET A 88 -13.85 -11.77 -10.98
N LYS A 89 -13.35 -10.87 -11.84
CA LYS A 89 -14.15 -9.78 -12.41
C LYS A 89 -15.30 -10.32 -13.27
N ALA A 90 -15.03 -11.29 -14.13
CA ALA A 90 -16.05 -11.93 -14.96
C ALA A 90 -17.13 -12.61 -14.09
N HIS A 91 -16.72 -13.30 -13.03
CA HIS A 91 -17.65 -13.91 -12.08
C HIS A 91 -18.50 -12.86 -11.34
N LEU A 92 -17.90 -11.75 -10.92
CA LEU A 92 -18.62 -10.65 -10.28
C LEU A 92 -19.65 -10.00 -11.23
N GLU A 93 -19.30 -9.77 -12.49
CA GLU A 93 -20.24 -9.22 -13.48
C GLU A 93 -21.40 -10.20 -13.77
N ALA A 94 -21.10 -11.49 -13.93
CA ALA A 94 -22.13 -12.52 -14.09
C ALA A 94 -23.06 -12.61 -12.87
N TYR A 95 -22.50 -12.53 -11.66
CA TYR A 95 -23.26 -12.51 -10.42
C TYR A 95 -24.14 -11.24 -10.32
N ARG A 96 -23.59 -10.07 -10.68
CA ARG A 96 -24.31 -8.79 -10.64
C ARG A 96 -25.52 -8.77 -11.57
N ASN A 97 -25.40 -9.39 -12.73
CA ASN A 97 -26.44 -9.36 -13.76
C ASN A 97 -27.49 -10.49 -13.60
N SER A 98 -27.19 -11.55 -12.84
CA SER A 98 -28.05 -12.73 -12.79
C SER A 98 -29.12 -12.69 -11.69
N GLN A 99 -28.84 -12.15 -10.48
CA GLN A 99 -29.78 -12.30 -9.35
C GLN A 99 -29.70 -11.14 -8.32
N PRO A 100 -30.41 -10.01 -8.54
CA PRO A 100 -30.43 -8.89 -7.60
C PRO A 100 -30.98 -9.27 -6.20
N GLU A 101 -31.92 -10.22 -6.11
CA GLU A 101 -32.44 -10.70 -4.83
C GLU A 101 -31.42 -11.49 -4.00
N MET A 102 -30.57 -12.29 -4.65
CA MET A 102 -29.53 -13.05 -3.95
C MET A 102 -28.48 -12.12 -3.34
N ARG A 103 -28.15 -11.03 -4.03
CA ARG A 103 -27.28 -9.98 -3.49
C ARG A 103 -27.87 -9.31 -2.26
N LEU A 104 -29.17 -8.97 -2.28
CA LEU A 104 -29.85 -8.39 -1.13
C LEU A 104 -29.82 -9.35 0.08
N LYS A 105 -30.03 -10.64 -0.14
CA LYS A 105 -29.93 -11.67 0.91
C LYS A 105 -28.51 -11.79 1.47
N ALA A 106 -27.49 -11.70 0.62
CA ALA A 106 -26.09 -11.68 1.04
C ALA A 106 -25.77 -10.42 1.87
N GLU A 107 -26.20 -9.24 1.42
CA GLU A 107 -26.06 -7.98 2.16
C GLU A 107 -26.75 -8.03 3.53
N GLN A 108 -27.97 -8.60 3.60
CA GLN A 108 -28.70 -8.80 4.86
C GLN A 108 -27.95 -9.74 5.82
N SER A 109 -27.40 -10.85 5.30
CA SER A 109 -26.60 -11.78 6.10
C SER A 109 -25.35 -11.10 6.69
N VAL A 110 -24.62 -10.33 5.86
CA VAL A 110 -23.44 -9.56 6.30
C VAL A 110 -23.83 -8.51 7.34
N ARG A 111 -24.97 -7.84 7.18
CA ARG A 111 -25.45 -6.83 8.13
C ARG A 111 -25.68 -7.40 9.53
N GLY A 112 -26.23 -8.60 9.63
CA GLY A 112 -26.40 -9.29 10.92
C GLY A 112 -25.05 -9.60 11.59
N VAL A 113 -24.06 -10.03 10.82
CA VAL A 113 -22.70 -10.26 11.31
C VAL A 113 -22.06 -8.96 11.80
N LEU A 114 -22.18 -7.86 11.04
CA LEU A 114 -21.64 -6.55 11.41
C LEU A 114 -22.24 -6.04 12.72
N GLN A 115 -23.57 -6.10 12.88
CA GLN A 115 -24.25 -5.67 14.10
C GLN A 115 -23.76 -6.46 15.32
N ARG A 116 -23.54 -7.77 15.17
CA ARG A 116 -22.98 -8.60 16.24
C ARG A 116 -21.57 -8.16 16.62
N LEU A 117 -20.69 -7.95 15.63
CA LEU A 117 -19.31 -7.51 15.86
C LEU A 117 -19.25 -6.12 16.51
N GLU A 118 -20.14 -5.20 16.14
CA GLU A 118 -20.23 -3.87 16.74
C GLU A 118 -20.65 -3.94 18.22
N LYS A 119 -21.65 -4.77 18.55
CA LYS A 119 -22.08 -4.98 19.94
C LYS A 119 -20.97 -5.61 20.80
N GLU A 120 -20.23 -6.57 20.25
CA GLU A 120 -19.06 -7.16 20.91
C GLU A 120 -17.94 -6.11 21.12
N ARG A 121 -17.73 -5.22 20.15
CA ARG A 121 -16.75 -4.13 20.24
C ARG A 121 -17.11 -3.13 21.34
N GLU A 122 -18.38 -2.76 21.45
CA GLU A 122 -18.87 -1.85 22.51
C GLU A 122 -18.69 -2.47 23.90
N SER A 123 -18.96 -3.77 24.05
CA SER A 123 -18.73 -4.50 25.31
C SER A 123 -17.25 -4.50 25.73
N LYS A 124 -16.32 -4.41 24.78
CA LYS A 124 -14.88 -4.30 25.01
C LYS A 124 -14.38 -2.85 25.12
N ARG A 125 -15.26 -1.84 25.14
CA ARG A 125 -14.86 -0.45 25.42
C ARG A 125 -14.21 -0.39 26.81
N GLY A 126 -13.04 0.25 26.88
CA GLY A 126 -12.24 0.34 28.10
C GLY A 126 -11.05 -0.62 28.16
N SER A 127 -10.90 -1.54 27.20
CA SER A 127 -9.65 -2.28 27.02
C SER A 127 -8.58 -1.39 26.38
N TRP A 128 -7.41 -1.32 27.01
CA TRP A 128 -6.25 -0.61 26.50
C TRP A 128 -5.36 -1.59 25.74
N TRP A 129 -5.01 -1.22 24.51
CA TRP A 129 -4.09 -2.00 23.67
C TRP A 129 -2.86 -1.15 23.42
N CYS A 130 -1.69 -1.64 23.84
CA CYS A 130 -0.41 -1.00 23.57
C CYS A 130 0.36 -1.86 22.57
N HIS A 131 0.77 -1.24 21.46
CA HIS A 131 1.68 -1.83 20.50
C HIS A 131 2.99 -1.05 20.57
N VAL A 132 4.09 -1.77 20.78
CA VAL A 132 5.43 -1.20 20.82
C VAL A 132 6.20 -1.76 19.63
N ASP A 133 6.66 -0.87 18.76
CA ASP A 133 7.53 -1.17 17.63
C ASP A 133 8.85 -0.43 17.82
N MET A 134 9.96 -1.14 17.62
CA MET A 134 11.30 -0.59 17.82
C MET A 134 11.81 0.02 16.51
N ASP A 135 12.12 1.31 16.54
CA ASP A 135 12.61 2.03 15.38
C ASP A 135 13.90 1.42 14.84
N MET A 136 13.85 0.95 13.59
CA MET A 136 14.99 0.38 12.84
C MET A 136 15.81 -0.64 13.67
N PHE A 137 15.14 -1.49 14.45
CA PHE A 137 15.72 -2.27 15.56
C PHE A 137 17.14 -2.80 15.34
N TYR A 138 17.40 -3.62 14.32
CA TYR A 138 18.75 -4.15 14.10
C TYR A 138 19.77 -3.07 13.76
N CYS A 139 19.43 -2.10 12.92
CA CYS A 139 20.32 -0.96 12.68
C CYS A 139 20.51 -0.10 13.92
N ALA A 140 19.50 0.04 14.79
CA ALA A 140 19.64 0.79 16.04
C ALA A 140 20.62 0.13 17.01
N VAL A 141 20.64 -1.21 17.07
CA VAL A 141 21.64 -1.96 17.84
C VAL A 141 23.04 -1.74 17.28
N GLU A 142 23.24 -1.88 15.96
CA GLU A 142 24.56 -1.64 15.34
C GLU A 142 25.03 -0.19 15.51
N ILE A 143 24.14 0.80 15.42
CA ILE A 143 24.49 2.22 15.65
C ILE A 143 24.81 2.49 17.13
N ARG A 144 24.15 1.79 18.06
CA ARG A 144 24.48 1.88 19.49
C ARG A 144 25.89 1.35 19.75
N ASP A 145 26.22 0.22 19.13
CA ASP A 145 27.50 -0.48 19.35
C ASP A 145 28.66 0.18 18.58
N ASP A 146 28.40 0.75 17.40
CA ASP A 146 29.30 1.64 16.66
C ASP A 146 28.61 2.98 16.32
N PRO A 147 28.80 4.01 17.16
CA PRO A 147 28.23 5.35 16.95
C PRO A 147 28.66 6.03 15.65
N SER A 148 29.76 5.59 15.01
CA SER A 148 30.23 6.17 13.74
C SER A 148 29.29 5.89 12.56
N LEU A 149 28.33 4.98 12.74
CA LEU A 149 27.32 4.59 11.77
C LEU A 149 26.09 5.51 11.75
N LYS A 150 25.91 6.36 12.78
CA LYS A 150 24.68 7.15 13.00
C LYS A 150 24.24 7.98 11.80
N ASP A 151 25.18 8.66 11.15
CA ASP A 151 24.91 9.58 10.04
C ASP A 151 25.17 8.95 8.66
N LYS A 152 25.44 7.63 8.60
CA LYS A 152 25.74 6.90 7.38
C LYS A 152 24.55 6.05 6.93
N PRO A 153 24.35 5.82 5.62
CA PRO A 153 23.41 4.82 5.15
C PRO A 153 23.85 3.42 5.60
N VAL A 154 23.01 2.73 6.38
CA VAL A 154 23.30 1.39 6.91
C VAL A 154 22.11 0.46 6.71
N ALA A 155 22.42 -0.78 6.31
CA ALA A 155 21.49 -1.89 6.33
C ALA A 155 22.16 -3.11 6.99
N VAL A 156 21.37 -3.88 7.73
CA VAL A 156 21.80 -5.12 8.38
C VAL A 156 21.27 -6.30 7.57
N GLY A 157 22.14 -7.25 7.23
CA GLY A 157 21.80 -8.46 6.48
C GLY A 157 23.00 -9.03 5.74
N GLY A 158 22.75 -9.77 4.66
CA GLY A 158 23.79 -10.33 3.80
C GLY A 158 23.59 -9.97 2.33
N PRO A 159 24.51 -10.39 1.43
CA PRO A 159 24.45 -10.06 0.00
C PRO A 159 23.16 -10.51 -0.71
N GLY A 160 22.48 -11.54 -0.19
CA GLY A 160 21.24 -12.05 -0.76
C GLY A 160 19.96 -11.37 -0.24
N MET A 161 19.98 -10.82 0.99
CA MET A 161 18.81 -10.21 1.61
C MET A 161 19.21 -9.30 2.76
N ILE A 162 18.52 -8.15 2.87
CA ILE A 162 18.65 -7.25 4.01
C ILE A 162 17.45 -7.38 4.96
N CYS A 163 17.73 -7.35 6.25
CA CYS A 163 16.74 -7.52 7.32
C CYS A 163 16.18 -6.17 7.79
N THR A 164 17.00 -5.11 7.82
CA THR A 164 16.60 -3.76 8.24
C THR A 164 17.51 -2.73 7.60
N ALA A 165 16.97 -1.53 7.34
CA ALA A 165 17.71 -0.36 6.90
C ALA A 165 17.40 0.82 7.82
N ASN A 166 18.41 1.63 8.12
CA ASN A 166 18.26 2.84 8.93
C ASN A 166 17.56 3.96 8.15
N TYR A 167 17.09 5.01 8.85
CA TYR A 167 16.37 6.11 8.20
C TYR A 167 17.21 6.86 7.16
N VAL A 168 18.54 6.88 7.29
CA VAL A 168 19.43 7.50 6.30
C VAL A 168 19.39 6.70 5.00
N ALA A 169 19.53 5.38 5.06
CA ALA A 169 19.46 4.50 3.89
C ALA A 169 18.08 4.47 3.23
N ARG A 170 17.00 4.56 4.02
CA ARG A 170 15.61 4.61 3.50
C ARG A 170 15.35 5.79 2.55
N ARG A 171 16.06 6.91 2.71
CA ARG A 171 15.99 8.07 1.79
C ARG A 171 16.45 7.73 0.37
N TYR A 172 17.20 6.64 0.20
CA TYR A 172 17.68 6.15 -1.09
C TYR A 172 16.83 4.98 -1.61
N GLY A 173 15.70 4.66 -0.98
CA GLY A 173 14.85 3.53 -1.39
C GLY A 173 15.25 2.19 -0.78
N VAL A 174 16.33 2.13 0.02
CA VAL A 174 16.82 0.87 0.62
C VAL A 174 15.88 0.42 1.75
N ARG A 175 15.43 -0.83 1.69
CA ARG A 175 14.50 -1.42 2.66
C ARG A 175 14.59 -2.93 2.70
N ALA A 176 14.19 -3.49 3.84
CA ALA A 176 13.75 -4.88 3.96
C ALA A 176 12.34 -5.08 3.40
#